data_AF-A0A2V2F3E0-F1
#
_entry.id   AF-A0A2V2F3E0-F1
#
_cell.length_a   1.000
_cell.length_b   1.000
_cell.length_c   1.000
_cell.angle_alpha   90.00
_cell.angle_beta   90.00
_cell.angle_gamma   90.00
#
_symmetry.space_group_name_H-M   'P 1'
#
loop_
_entity.id
_entity.type
_entity.pdbx_description
1 polymer ?
#
loop_
_entity_poly.entity_id
_entity_poly.type
_entity_poly.pdbx_seq_one_letter_code
_entity_poly.pdbx_strand_id
1 'polypeptide(L)'
;MYKPAKIIVALVIFAVIVSFPIWHSIGNDSTIPDVEISLDTPVINAMGDDAHCIYDADYMRANHMKILKDWKVEVVRNGNRMVVTEDGQEYLASLQNTCFECHSNYEDFCLKCHEYANVDPSCWECHVEPTVASVVSEGV
;
A
#
# COMPACT_ATOMS: atom_id res chain seq x y z
N MET A 1 -24.75 49.82 -4.74
CA MET A 1 -26.04 49.21 -4.37
C MET A 1 -25.99 47.73 -4.69
N TYR A 2 -25.97 46.88 -3.67
CA TYR A 2 -25.97 45.42 -3.84
C TYR A 2 -27.30 45.00 -4.50
N LYS A 3 -27.26 44.09 -5.48
CA LYS A 3 -28.46 43.51 -6.10
C LYS A 3 -28.62 42.10 -5.54
N PRO A 4 -29.28 41.93 -4.37
CA PRO A 4 -29.29 40.65 -3.65
C PRO A 4 -29.82 39.51 -4.53
N ALA A 5 -30.77 39.80 -5.42
CA ALA A 5 -31.29 38.84 -6.40
C ALA A 5 -30.21 38.27 -7.34
N LYS A 6 -29.24 39.08 -7.78
CA LYS A 6 -28.16 38.60 -8.67
C LYS A 6 -27.15 37.72 -7.94
N ILE A 7 -26.92 38.01 -6.67
CA ILE A 7 -26.02 37.24 -5.80
C ILE A 7 -26.66 35.88 -5.50
N ILE A 8 -27.95 35.85 -5.18
CA ILE A 8 -28.70 34.61 -4.93
C ILE A 8 -28.69 33.70 -6.16
N VAL A 9 -28.95 34.25 -7.36
CA VAL A 9 -28.91 33.46 -8.61
C VAL A 9 -27.51 32.88 -8.87
N ALA A 10 -26.46 33.67 -8.68
CA ALA A 10 -25.09 33.18 -8.84
C ALA A 10 -24.72 32.08 -7.83
N LEU A 11 -25.16 32.22 -6.57
CA LEU A 11 -24.94 31.21 -5.52
C LEU A 11 -25.66 29.90 -5.82
N VAL A 12 -26.89 29.95 -6.32
CA VAL A 12 -27.64 28.74 -6.70
C VAL A 12 -26.96 28.04 -7.88
N ILE A 13 -26.53 28.78 -8.90
CA ILE A 13 -25.78 28.22 -10.05
C ILE A 13 -24.47 27.59 -9.58
N PHE A 14 -23.72 28.28 -8.71
CA PHE A 14 -22.48 27.75 -8.14
C PHE A 14 -22.72 26.47 -7.34
N ALA A 15 -23.74 26.45 -6.48
CA ALA A 15 -24.09 25.28 -5.68
C ALA A 15 -24.48 24.07 -6.55
N VAL A 16 -25.22 24.30 -7.64
CA VAL A 16 -25.58 23.25 -8.60
C VAL A 16 -24.33 22.73 -9.33
N ILE A 17 -23.43 23.59 -9.80
CA ILE A 17 -22.20 23.18 -10.49
C ILE A 17 -21.27 22.39 -9.55
N VAL A 18 -21.11 22.85 -8.30
CA VAL A 18 -20.25 22.18 -7.32
C VAL A 18 -20.84 20.87 -6.83
N SER A 19 -22.17 20.76 -6.73
CA SER A 19 -22.82 19.49 -6.37
C SER A 19 -22.99 18.55 -7.55
N PHE A 20 -22.93 19.02 -8.80
CA PHE A 20 -23.11 18.21 -10.01
C PHE A 20 -22.25 16.92 -10.04
N PRO A 21 -20.94 16.94 -9.68
CA PRO A 21 -20.14 15.71 -9.66
C PRO A 21 -20.66 14.66 -8.68
N ILE A 22 -21.26 15.10 -7.56
CA ILE A 22 -21.82 14.20 -6.54
C ILE A 22 -23.08 13.52 -7.11
N TRP A 23 -23.99 14.28 -7.71
CA TRP A 23 -25.18 13.72 -8.36
C TRP A 23 -24.85 12.82 -9.55
N HIS A 24 -23.79 13.14 -10.28
CA HIS A 24 -23.31 12.33 -11.41
C HIS A 24 -22.58 11.05 -10.95
N SER A 25 -22.02 11.05 -9.73
CA SER A 25 -21.34 9.88 -9.15
C SER A 25 -22.31 8.93 -8.44
N ILE A 26 -23.43 9.42 -7.90
CA ILE A 26 -24.50 8.60 -7.30
C ILE A 26 -25.17 7.76 -8.41
N GLY A 27 -24.74 6.51 -8.55
CA GLY A 27 -25.22 5.56 -9.57
C GLY A 27 -24.10 4.96 -10.42
N ASN A 28 -22.90 5.55 -10.39
CA ASN A 28 -21.71 4.89 -10.86
C ASN A 28 -21.18 4.04 -9.71
N ASP A 29 -21.62 2.79 -9.65
CA ASP A 29 -21.07 1.77 -8.76
C ASP A 29 -19.63 1.53 -9.22
N SER A 30 -18.76 2.43 -8.77
CA SER A 30 -17.35 2.41 -9.07
C SER A 30 -16.80 1.27 -8.23
N THR A 31 -17.05 0.04 -8.68
CA THR A 31 -16.32 -1.13 -8.21
C THR A 31 -14.87 -0.73 -8.36
N ILE A 32 -14.20 -0.49 -7.24
CA ILE A 32 -12.77 -0.23 -7.22
C ILE A 32 -12.17 -1.36 -8.06
N PRO A 33 -11.46 -1.05 -9.16
CA PRO A 33 -10.86 -2.09 -9.98
C PRO A 33 -10.02 -2.93 -9.03
N ASP A 34 -10.36 -4.21 -8.93
CA ASP A 34 -9.66 -5.11 -8.04
C ASP A 34 -8.23 -5.16 -8.55
N VAL A 35 -7.28 -4.78 -7.68
CA VAL A 35 -5.88 -4.78 -8.05
C VAL A 35 -5.47 -6.24 -8.10
N GLU A 36 -5.34 -6.78 -9.32
CA GLU A 36 -4.83 -8.13 -9.50
C GLU A 36 -3.38 -8.18 -9.01
N ILE A 37 -3.19 -8.82 -7.85
CA ILE A 37 -1.89 -9.09 -7.24
C ILE A 37 -1.61 -10.59 -7.30
N SER A 38 -0.34 -10.95 -7.47
CA SER A 38 0.10 -12.34 -7.43
C SER A 38 0.66 -12.71 -6.06
N LEU A 39 0.12 -13.77 -5.45
CA LEU A 39 0.71 -14.45 -4.29
C LEU A 39 1.48 -15.71 -4.68
N ASP A 40 1.68 -15.93 -5.99
CA ASP A 40 2.34 -17.09 -6.56
C ASP A 40 3.86 -17.00 -6.34
N THR A 41 4.29 -17.27 -5.11
CA THR A 41 5.70 -17.36 -4.76
C THR A 41 6.04 -18.77 -4.27
N PRO A 42 7.28 -19.25 -4.48
CA PRO A 42 7.67 -20.59 -4.04
C PRO A 42 7.42 -20.85 -2.55
N VAL A 43 7.62 -19.83 -1.72
CA VAL A 43 7.47 -19.92 -0.26
C VAL A 43 6.00 -19.99 0.13
N ILE A 44 5.16 -19.11 -0.41
CA ILE A 44 3.71 -19.12 -0.12
C ILE A 44 3.08 -20.42 -0.62
N ASN A 45 3.41 -20.84 -1.84
CA ASN A 45 2.89 -22.09 -2.42
C ASN A 45 3.28 -23.33 -1.61
N ALA A 46 4.47 -23.34 -1.00
CA ALA A 46 4.92 -24.46 -0.18
C ALA A 46 4.15 -24.56 1.16
N MET A 47 3.55 -23.46 1.63
CA MET A 47 2.76 -23.44 2.86
C MET A 47 1.32 -23.95 2.66
N GLY A 48 0.81 -23.95 1.42
CA GLY A 48 -0.53 -24.45 1.09
C GLY A 48 -1.65 -23.51 1.56
N ASP A 49 -2.81 -24.07 1.90
CA ASP A 49 -4.04 -23.31 2.19
C ASP A 49 -3.96 -22.48 3.49
N ASP A 50 -3.08 -22.84 4.41
CA ASP A 50 -2.84 -22.15 5.68
C ASP A 50 -1.63 -21.18 5.60
N ALA A 51 -1.27 -20.73 4.40
CA ALA A 51 -0.12 -19.85 4.19
C ALA A 51 -0.25 -18.56 5.01
N HIS A 52 0.71 -18.37 5.92
CA HIS A 52 0.80 -17.20 6.77
C HIS A 52 2.27 -16.76 6.89
N CYS A 53 2.51 -15.47 6.67
CA CYS A 53 3.85 -14.90 6.77
C CYS A 53 4.05 -14.16 8.10
N ILE A 54 3.42 -12.97 8.26
CA ILE A 54 3.47 -12.19 9.52
C ILE A 54 2.07 -11.94 10.08
N TYR A 55 1.15 -11.55 9.21
CA TYR A 55 -0.27 -11.33 9.53
C TYR A 55 -1.11 -11.87 8.38
N ASP A 56 -2.41 -12.07 8.63
CA ASP A 56 -3.35 -12.40 7.57
C ASP A 56 -3.51 -11.28 6.54
N ALA A 57 -4.03 -11.63 5.37
CA ALA A 57 -4.13 -10.72 4.24
C ALA A 57 -5.02 -9.49 4.54
N ASP A 58 -6.09 -9.65 5.33
CA ASP A 58 -7.01 -8.56 5.64
C ASP A 58 -6.36 -7.55 6.60
N TYR A 59 -5.65 -8.04 7.60
CA TYR A 59 -4.87 -7.20 8.49
C TYR A 59 -3.76 -6.46 7.74
N MET A 60 -3.05 -7.14 6.84
CA MET A 60 -1.99 -6.51 6.03
C MET A 60 -2.55 -5.41 5.13
N ARG A 61 -3.68 -5.62 4.44
CA ARG A 61 -4.31 -4.57 3.63
C ARG A 61 -4.67 -3.33 4.45
N ALA A 62 -5.14 -3.51 5.68
CA ALA A 62 -5.51 -2.40 6.55
C ALA A 62 -4.31 -1.70 7.23
N ASN A 63 -3.24 -2.45 7.55
CA ASN A 63 -2.20 -1.98 8.48
C ASN A 63 -0.77 -2.00 7.91
N HIS A 64 -0.54 -2.46 6.67
CA HIS A 64 0.79 -2.61 6.07
C HIS A 64 1.71 -1.40 6.31
N MET A 65 1.24 -0.19 5.99
CA MET A 65 2.07 1.00 6.11
C MET A 65 2.29 1.45 7.55
N LYS A 66 1.36 1.13 8.45
CA LYS A 66 1.53 1.37 9.89
C LYS A 66 2.67 0.49 10.43
N ILE A 67 2.65 -0.79 10.11
CA ILE A 67 3.68 -1.76 10.52
C ILE A 67 5.05 -1.30 10.02
N LEU A 68 5.19 -0.98 8.74
CA LEU A 68 6.47 -0.53 8.17
C LEU A 68 6.97 0.78 8.80
N LYS A 69 6.07 1.70 9.12
CA LYS A 69 6.43 2.95 9.82
C LYS A 69 6.96 2.66 11.22
N ASP A 70 6.30 1.78 11.96
CA ASP A 70 6.68 1.42 13.33
C ASP A 70 8.02 0.67 13.32
N TRP A 71 8.20 -0.29 12.41
CA TRP A 71 9.46 -1.00 12.19
C TRP A 71 10.62 -0.04 11.86
N LYS A 72 10.37 0.94 11.00
CA LYS A 72 11.37 1.98 10.68
C LYS A 72 11.80 2.75 11.93
N VAL A 73 10.85 3.10 12.81
CA VAL A 73 11.17 3.79 14.07
C VAL A 73 11.98 2.90 14.98
N GLU A 74 11.58 1.64 15.18
CA GLU A 74 12.30 0.69 16.02
C GLU A 74 13.75 0.48 15.55
N VAL A 75 13.94 0.23 14.26
CA VAL A 75 15.26 -0.04 13.70
C VAL A 75 16.15 1.21 13.70
N VAL A 76 15.63 2.35 13.21
CA VAL A 76 16.45 3.54 12.98
C VAL A 76 16.65 4.36 14.25
N ARG A 77 15.62 4.48 15.10
CA ARG A 77 15.68 5.35 16.29
C ARG A 77 16.04 4.58 17.56
N ASN A 78 15.50 3.37 17.72
CA ASN A 78 15.68 2.61 18.95
C ASN A 78 16.78 1.54 18.84
N GLY A 79 17.22 1.21 17.62
CA GLY A 79 18.17 0.14 17.36
C GLY A 79 17.58 -1.26 17.53
N ASN A 80 16.26 -1.37 17.71
CA ASN A 80 15.56 -2.62 17.89
C ASN A 80 15.24 -3.23 16.52
N ARG A 81 15.84 -4.38 16.23
CA ARG A 81 15.65 -5.09 14.96
C ARG A 81 14.74 -6.31 15.07
N MET A 82 14.42 -6.75 16.27
CA MET A 82 13.51 -7.87 16.50
C MET A 82 12.16 -7.32 16.95
N VAL A 83 11.09 -7.78 16.32
CA VAL A 83 9.72 -7.44 16.67
C VAL A 83 8.95 -8.71 17.01
N VAL A 84 8.06 -8.62 17.99
CA VAL A 84 7.20 -9.71 18.42
C VAL A 84 5.78 -9.38 17.95
N THR A 85 5.17 -10.27 17.19
CA THR A 85 3.76 -10.17 16.74
C THR A 85 2.81 -10.59 17.87
N GLU A 86 1.50 -10.33 17.71
CA GLU A 86 0.51 -10.59 18.78
C GLU A 86 0.38 -12.08 19.13
N ASP A 87 0.69 -12.97 18.19
CA ASP A 87 0.76 -14.42 18.35
C ASP A 87 2.09 -14.90 18.97
N GLY A 88 2.99 -13.98 19.30
CA GLY A 88 4.26 -14.27 19.97
C GLY A 88 5.39 -14.73 19.04
N GLN A 89 5.20 -14.68 17.72
CA GLN A 89 6.27 -14.97 16.77
C GLN A 89 7.26 -13.79 16.72
N GLU A 90 8.55 -14.12 16.56
CA GLU A 90 9.62 -13.14 16.42
C GLU A 90 10.02 -12.98 14.96
N TYR A 91 10.05 -11.74 14.49
CA TYR A 91 10.50 -11.41 13.14
C TYR A 91 11.61 -10.37 13.17
N LEU A 92 12.51 -10.48 12.20
CA LEU A 92 13.47 -9.42 11.91
C LEU A 92 12.72 -8.28 11.22
N ALA A 93 12.85 -7.05 11.73
CA ALA A 93 12.28 -5.86 11.11
C ALA A 93 13.06 -5.48 9.85
N SER A 94 12.90 -6.26 8.77
CA SER A 94 13.62 -6.15 7.51
C SER A 94 12.71 -6.46 6.33
N LEU A 95 12.70 -5.58 5.31
CA LEU A 95 11.97 -5.87 4.07
C LEU A 95 12.59 -7.07 3.34
N GLN A 96 13.92 -7.07 3.20
CA GLN A 96 14.64 -8.08 2.42
C GLN A 96 14.67 -9.45 3.09
N ASN A 97 14.88 -9.50 4.40
CA ASN A 97 15.08 -10.76 5.13
C ASN A 97 13.81 -11.23 5.85
N THR A 98 12.64 -10.67 5.53
CA THR A 98 11.38 -11.11 6.13
C THR A 98 10.24 -10.97 5.15
N CYS A 99 9.95 -9.75 4.67
CA CYS A 99 8.84 -9.56 3.73
C CYS A 99 9.09 -10.26 2.38
N PHE A 100 10.28 -10.09 1.80
CA PHE A 100 10.63 -10.66 0.49
C PHE A 100 11.03 -12.14 0.53
N GLU A 101 11.18 -12.73 1.72
CA GLU A 101 11.26 -14.19 1.82
C GLU A 101 9.93 -14.84 1.39
N CYS A 102 8.81 -14.23 1.77
CA CYS A 102 7.49 -14.64 1.30
C CYS A 102 7.09 -14.00 -0.04
N HIS A 103 7.35 -12.70 -0.21
CA HIS A 103 6.89 -11.91 -1.36
C HIS A 103 8.03 -11.65 -2.35
N SER A 104 8.60 -12.71 -2.92
CA SER A 104 9.75 -12.62 -3.82
C SER A 104 9.45 -11.92 -5.17
N ASN A 105 8.18 -11.65 -5.48
CA ASN A 105 7.66 -11.12 -6.73
C ASN A 105 7.22 -9.64 -6.62
N TYR A 106 8.17 -8.74 -6.39
CA TYR A 106 7.87 -7.31 -6.15
C TYR A 106 6.98 -6.65 -7.22
N GLU A 107 7.27 -6.87 -8.51
CA GLU A 107 6.54 -6.24 -9.63
C GLU A 107 5.06 -6.68 -9.70
N ASP A 108 4.79 -7.95 -9.37
CA ASP A 108 3.46 -8.54 -9.45
C ASP A 108 2.66 -8.43 -8.15
N PHE A 109 3.28 -7.95 -7.07
CA PHE A 109 2.63 -7.83 -5.76
C PHE A 109 2.75 -6.42 -5.18
N CYS A 110 3.94 -6.03 -4.70
CA CYS A 110 4.15 -4.76 -4.04
C CYS A 110 3.88 -3.58 -4.97
N LEU A 111 4.44 -3.62 -6.18
CA LEU A 111 4.37 -2.52 -7.14
C LEU A 111 2.93 -2.21 -7.54
N LYS A 112 2.09 -3.23 -7.76
CA LYS A 112 0.67 -3.07 -8.11
C LYS A 112 -0.10 -2.19 -7.12
N CYS A 113 0.12 -2.42 -5.82
CA CYS A 113 -0.50 -1.61 -4.76
C CYS A 113 0.05 -0.17 -4.74
N HIS A 114 1.36 0.01 -4.96
CA HIS A 114 1.98 1.34 -4.97
C HIS A 114 1.58 2.17 -6.19
N GLU A 115 1.49 1.54 -7.36
CA GLU A 115 0.96 2.14 -8.59
C GLU A 115 -0.52 2.50 -8.42
N TYR A 116 -1.34 1.59 -7.89
CA TYR A 116 -2.75 1.84 -7.63
C TYR A 116 -2.96 3.02 -6.66
N ALA A 117 -2.17 3.08 -5.59
CA ALA A 117 -2.21 4.19 -4.64
C ALA A 117 -1.52 5.46 -5.15
N ASN A 118 -0.83 5.39 -6.30
CA ASN A 118 -0.02 6.46 -6.88
C ASN A 118 0.97 7.06 -5.85
N VAL A 119 1.71 6.18 -5.18
CA VAL A 119 2.72 6.56 -4.18
C VAL A 119 4.10 6.05 -4.60
N ASP A 120 5.12 6.87 -4.34
CA ASP A 120 6.52 6.50 -4.49
C ASP A 120 7.13 6.31 -3.09
N PRO A 121 7.43 5.08 -2.65
CA PRO A 121 7.94 4.82 -1.31
C PRO A 121 9.36 5.40 -1.13
N SER A 122 9.50 6.39 -0.26
CA SER A 122 10.81 6.96 0.11
C SER A 122 11.74 5.98 0.83
N CYS A 123 11.26 4.77 1.15
CA CYS A 123 12.10 3.67 1.63
C CYS A 123 13.29 3.41 0.69
N TRP A 124 13.09 3.55 -0.63
CA TRP A 124 14.12 3.28 -1.64
C TRP A 124 15.18 4.36 -1.76
N GLU A 125 15.00 5.52 -1.12
CA GLU A 125 16.07 6.52 -1.02
C GLU A 125 17.27 6.00 -0.20
N CYS A 126 17.03 5.03 0.69
CA CYS A 126 18.07 4.41 1.53
C CYS A 126 18.21 2.90 1.33
N HIS A 127 17.20 2.23 0.77
CA HIS A 127 17.20 0.79 0.51
C HIS A 127 17.33 0.49 -0.98
N VAL A 128 17.92 -0.66 -1.30
CA VAL A 128 17.93 -1.17 -2.67
C VAL A 128 16.55 -1.69 -3.01
N GLU A 129 15.95 -1.12 -4.05
CA GLU A 129 14.70 -1.62 -4.61
C GLU A 129 14.95 -3.01 -5.24
N PRO A 130 14.07 -4.00 -5.00
CA PRO A 130 14.29 -5.39 -5.42
C PRO A 130 14.47 -5.58 -6.93
N THR A 131 13.77 -4.77 -7.74
CA THR A 131 13.81 -4.83 -9.22
C THR A 131 15.14 -4.38 -9.79
N VAL A 132 15.90 -3.58 -9.04
CA VAL A 132 17.21 -3.07 -9.46
C VAL A 132 18.31 -4.06 -9.07
N ALA A 133 18.09 -4.85 -8.01
CA ALA A 133 19.05 -5.86 -7.56
C ALA A 133 19.13 -7.08 -8.51
N SER A 134 18.03 -7.47 -9.15
CA SER A 134 18.03 -8.56 -10.15
C SER A 134 18.91 -8.22 -11.35
N VAL A 135 18.73 -7.03 -11.94
CA VAL A 135 19.44 -6.57 -13.15
C VAL A 135 20.96 -6.51 -12.97
N VAL A 136 21.45 -6.25 -11.75
CA VAL A 136 22.88 -6.21 -11.45
C VAL A 136 23.48 -7.62 -11.31
N SER A 137 22.69 -8.63 -10.92
CA SER A 137 23.14 -10.01 -10.75
C SER A 137 23.30 -10.79 -12.06
N GLU A 138 22.63 -10.35 -13.13
CA GLU A 138 22.70 -10.97 -14.47
C GLU A 138 23.80 -10.33 -15.35
N GLY A 139 24.51 -9.32 -14.83
CA GLY A 139 25.57 -8.58 -15.52
C GLY A 139 26.99 -8.81 -14.98
N VAL A 140 27.22 -9.83 -14.16
CA VAL A 140 28.53 -10.24 -13.63
C VAL A 140 28.85 -11.69 -13.98
#